data_AF-A0A5B0WBV5-F1
#
_entry.id   AF-A0A5B0WBV5-F1
#
_cell.length_a   1.000
_cell.length_b   1.000
_cell.length_c   1.000
_cell.angle_alpha   90.00
_cell.angle_beta   90.00
_cell.angle_gamma   90.00
#
_symmetry.space_group_name_H-M   'P 1'
#
loop_
_entity.id
_entity.type
_entity.pdbx_description
1 polymer ?
#
loop_
_entity_poly.entity_id
_entity_poly.type
_entity_poly.pdbx_seq_one_letter_code
_entity_poly.pdbx_strand_id
1 'polypeptide(L)'
;MDHADKFLAKKYSEYRTYLRKIEPCTPFMPYKWFKPPQTIRLDAEFGRQQMVYRDQADDAARDLANGINHLIGLTMRLEAWQAVLEGLDLSQKSDLLHEFVQDLASAGLLAPYTLKQRCYFAIAHLSHQANCVQQGEQWSDDFVTLPEDWEIDEKVAARLTKPCRSWKRLIKALNKVDVGDYKTATGDFRSKHTHRFTPRVELGMTQMMKRLPSKNAGKPCYGMGGSDPIKLETVVHELKTQCVSLSKCYREFQALVGEQSTALYGEVCT
;
A
#
# COMPACT_ATOMS: atom_id res chain seq x y z
N MET A 1 -25.99 4.64 -30.90
CA MET A 1 -25.58 4.49 -29.48
C MET A 1 -26.61 3.57 -28.84
N ASP A 2 -26.16 2.38 -28.46
CA ASP A 2 -27.02 1.32 -27.91
C ASP A 2 -27.70 1.78 -26.60
N HIS A 3 -28.80 1.15 -26.19
CA HIS A 3 -29.47 1.42 -24.91
C HIS A 3 -28.50 1.22 -23.73
N ALA A 4 -27.62 0.21 -23.80
CA ALA A 4 -26.57 -0.05 -22.82
C ALA A 4 -25.55 1.11 -22.74
N ASP A 5 -25.02 1.57 -23.89
CA ASP A 5 -24.08 2.69 -23.94
C ASP A 5 -24.66 3.97 -23.32
N LYS A 6 -25.93 4.26 -23.61
CA LYS A 6 -26.63 5.44 -23.05
C LYS A 6 -26.76 5.34 -21.53
N PHE A 7 -27.03 4.14 -21.01
CA PHE A 7 -27.09 3.90 -19.57
C PHE A 7 -25.72 4.13 -18.91
N LEU A 8 -24.65 3.52 -19.45
CA LEU A 8 -23.29 3.65 -18.92
C LEU A 8 -22.81 5.11 -18.94
N ALA A 9 -23.03 5.84 -20.05
CA ALA A 9 -22.66 7.25 -20.17
C ALA A 9 -23.40 8.14 -19.15
N LYS A 10 -24.70 7.89 -18.94
CA LYS A 10 -25.49 8.58 -17.92
C LYS A 10 -24.94 8.32 -16.53
N LYS A 11 -24.68 7.06 -16.18
CA LYS A 11 -24.17 6.67 -14.86
C LYS A 11 -22.76 7.16 -14.59
N TYR A 12 -21.91 7.23 -15.61
CA TYR A 12 -20.62 7.88 -15.49
C TYR A 12 -20.75 9.38 -15.15
N SER A 13 -21.72 10.08 -15.76
CA SER A 13 -21.98 11.50 -15.45
C SER A 13 -22.46 11.71 -14.01
N GLU A 14 -23.31 10.81 -13.50
CA GLU A 14 -23.73 10.76 -12.09
C GLU A 14 -22.51 10.53 -11.18
N TYR A 15 -21.66 9.54 -11.50
CA TYR A 15 -20.40 9.28 -10.79
C TYR A 15 -19.51 10.52 -10.69
N ARG A 16 -19.33 11.27 -11.79
CA ARG A 16 -18.53 12.51 -11.78
C ARG A 16 -19.14 13.58 -10.86
N THR A 17 -20.46 13.61 -10.72
CA THR A 17 -21.16 14.53 -9.82
C THR A 17 -20.94 14.15 -8.36
N TYR A 18 -21.01 12.86 -8.01
CA TYR A 18 -20.70 12.37 -6.67
C TYR A 18 -19.23 12.58 -6.32
N LEU A 19 -18.31 12.20 -7.22
CA LEU A 19 -16.87 12.30 -6.97
C LEU A 19 -16.42 13.73 -6.65
N ARG A 20 -17.00 14.75 -7.28
CA ARG A 20 -16.69 16.16 -7.01
C ARG A 20 -17.05 16.61 -5.59
N LYS A 21 -17.95 15.90 -4.92
CA LYS A 21 -18.42 16.21 -3.56
C LYS A 21 -17.69 15.42 -2.48
N ILE A 22 -16.91 14.40 -2.87
CA ILE A 22 -16.20 13.55 -1.92
C ILE A 22 -14.90 14.24 -1.54
N GLU A 23 -14.66 14.32 -0.23
CA GLU A 23 -13.40 14.77 0.33
C GLU A 23 -12.44 13.57 0.52
N PRO A 24 -11.12 13.78 0.40
CA PRO A 24 -10.16 12.73 0.66
C PRO A 24 -10.20 12.32 2.14
N CYS A 25 -10.15 11.02 2.42
CA CYS A 25 -10.21 10.48 3.79
C CYS A 25 -9.02 10.86 4.70
N THR A 26 -7.97 11.43 4.11
CA THR A 26 -6.77 11.97 4.76
C THR A 26 -6.13 12.95 3.78
N PRO A 27 -5.40 13.98 4.24
CA PRO A 27 -4.67 14.87 3.34
C PRO A 27 -3.75 14.08 2.40
N PHE A 28 -3.59 14.56 1.16
CA PHE A 28 -2.61 14.01 0.23
C PHE A 28 -1.20 14.16 0.78
N MET A 29 -0.38 13.14 0.55
CA MET A 29 1.03 13.12 0.93
C MET A 29 1.78 14.22 0.16
N PRO A 30 2.54 15.08 0.87
CA PRO A 30 3.25 16.17 0.24
C PRO A 30 4.35 15.62 -0.68
N TYR A 31 4.59 16.34 -1.76
CA TYR A 31 5.74 16.11 -2.63
C TYR A 31 6.88 17.05 -2.25
N LYS A 32 8.12 16.70 -2.63
CA LYS A 32 9.29 17.57 -2.49
C LYS A 32 9.57 18.05 -1.05
N TRP A 33 9.19 17.25 -0.05
CA TRP A 33 9.59 17.52 1.33
C TRP A 33 11.06 17.15 1.56
N PHE A 34 11.57 16.13 0.87
CA PHE A 34 12.98 15.80 0.92
C PHE A 34 13.78 16.90 0.22
N LYS A 35 14.67 17.55 0.96
CA LYS A 35 15.54 18.62 0.46
C LYS A 35 16.98 18.11 0.46
N PRO A 36 17.50 17.67 -0.69
CA PRO A 36 18.85 17.14 -0.75
C PRO A 36 19.88 18.21 -0.36
N PRO A 37 21.02 17.83 0.24
CA PRO A 37 22.09 18.76 0.55
C PRO A 37 22.62 19.41 -0.75
N GLN A 38 22.94 20.71 -0.68
CA GLN A 38 23.41 21.47 -1.85
C GLN A 38 24.84 21.08 -2.28
N THR A 39 25.62 20.54 -1.36
CA THR A 39 27.01 20.15 -1.60
C THR A 39 27.27 18.77 -1.01
N ILE A 40 27.78 17.84 -1.83
CA ILE A 40 28.30 16.54 -1.41
C ILE A 40 29.79 16.52 -1.72
N ARG A 41 30.62 16.08 -0.76
CA ARG A 41 32.06 15.91 -0.98
C ARG A 41 32.30 14.61 -1.71
N LEU A 42 32.75 14.67 -2.96
CA LEU A 42 32.92 13.51 -3.86
C LEU A 42 34.29 12.83 -3.78
N ASP A 43 35.20 13.36 -2.98
CA ASP A 43 36.61 12.97 -2.92
C ASP A 43 36.86 11.68 -2.12
N ALA A 44 35.82 11.07 -1.56
CA ALA A 44 35.92 9.84 -0.77
C ALA A 44 34.76 8.87 -1.04
N GLU A 45 34.94 7.61 -0.65
CA GLU A 45 33.90 6.58 -0.62
C GLU A 45 32.66 7.02 0.17
N PHE A 46 32.89 7.77 1.25
CA PHE A 46 31.87 8.48 2.02
C PHE A 46 30.96 9.36 1.15
N GLY A 47 31.52 10.08 0.18
CA GLY A 47 30.80 10.92 -0.75
C GLY A 47 29.85 10.15 -1.68
N ARG A 48 30.27 8.95 -2.10
CA ARG A 48 29.46 8.08 -2.95
C ARG A 48 28.24 7.56 -2.19
N GLN A 49 28.41 7.09 -0.96
CA GLN A 49 27.31 6.61 -0.11
C GLN A 49 26.30 7.73 0.19
N GLN A 50 26.78 8.96 0.43
CA GLN A 50 25.94 10.16 0.54
C GLN A 50 25.14 10.46 -0.74
N MET A 51 25.75 10.36 -1.93
CA MET A 51 25.01 10.52 -3.20
C MET A 51 23.93 9.46 -3.38
N VAL A 52 24.27 8.19 -3.12
CA VAL A 52 23.33 7.07 -3.26
C VAL A 52 22.14 7.25 -2.31
N TYR A 53 22.40 7.58 -1.05
CA TYR A 53 21.34 7.88 -0.09
C TYR A 53 20.44 9.02 -0.57
N ARG A 54 21.03 10.14 -1.04
CA ARG A 54 20.28 11.31 -1.53
C ARG A 54 19.29 10.91 -2.63
N ASP A 55 19.77 10.21 -3.65
CA ASP A 55 18.97 9.87 -4.82
C ASP A 55 17.89 8.83 -4.46
N GLN A 56 18.24 7.83 -3.65
CA GLN A 56 17.28 6.86 -3.13
C GLN A 56 16.21 7.49 -2.23
N ALA A 57 16.57 8.50 -1.42
CA ALA A 57 15.63 9.16 -0.51
C ALA A 57 14.60 9.99 -1.29
N ASP A 58 15.03 10.71 -2.34
CA ASP A 58 14.12 11.46 -3.21
C ASP A 58 13.17 10.53 -3.99
N ASP A 59 13.70 9.44 -4.54
CA ASP A 59 12.90 8.44 -5.23
C ASP A 59 11.90 7.75 -4.31
N ALA A 60 12.33 7.35 -3.11
CA ALA A 60 11.44 6.75 -2.10
C ALA A 60 10.36 7.74 -1.65
N ALA A 61 10.71 9.01 -1.39
CA ALA A 61 9.76 10.03 -1.00
C ALA A 61 8.66 10.20 -2.06
N ARG A 62 9.06 10.24 -3.34
CA ARG A 62 8.16 10.39 -4.49
C ARG A 62 7.31 9.15 -4.74
N ASP A 63 7.89 7.95 -4.75
CA ASP A 63 7.14 6.71 -5.01
C ASP A 63 6.09 6.45 -3.93
N LEU A 64 6.47 6.60 -2.65
CA LEU A 64 5.54 6.40 -1.54
C LEU A 64 4.43 7.46 -1.53
N ALA A 65 4.73 8.73 -1.80
CA ALA A 65 3.69 9.76 -1.95
C ALA A 65 2.72 9.41 -3.08
N ASN A 66 3.25 9.08 -4.27
CA ASN A 66 2.45 8.72 -5.43
C ASN A 66 1.54 7.53 -5.13
N GLY A 67 2.08 6.47 -4.53
CA GLY A 67 1.35 5.27 -4.20
C GLY A 67 0.21 5.51 -3.19
N ILE A 68 0.49 6.25 -2.12
CA ILE A 68 -0.53 6.59 -1.10
C ILE A 68 -1.59 7.53 -1.69
N ASN A 69 -1.18 8.56 -2.44
CA ASN A 69 -2.10 9.49 -3.09
C ASN A 69 -2.98 8.80 -4.13
N HIS A 70 -2.43 7.83 -4.86
CA HIS A 70 -3.19 7.00 -5.77
C HIS A 70 -4.24 6.17 -5.03
N LEU A 71 -3.91 5.57 -3.89
CA LEU A 71 -4.85 4.82 -3.05
C LEU A 71 -5.97 5.72 -2.48
N ILE A 72 -5.64 6.94 -2.03
CA ILE A 72 -6.65 7.93 -1.63
C ILE A 72 -7.61 8.18 -2.79
N GLY A 73 -7.07 8.42 -4.00
CA GLY A 73 -7.87 8.64 -5.20
C GLY A 73 -8.69 7.42 -5.65
N LEU A 74 -8.19 6.19 -5.49
CA LEU A 74 -8.96 4.95 -5.72
C LEU A 74 -10.14 4.87 -4.75
N THR A 75 -9.90 5.15 -3.47
CA THR A 75 -10.91 5.08 -2.40
C THR A 75 -12.05 6.07 -2.66
N MET A 76 -11.72 7.32 -3.01
CA MET A 76 -12.73 8.33 -3.36
C MET A 76 -13.58 7.93 -4.57
N ARG A 77 -12.96 7.30 -5.58
CA ARG A 77 -13.68 6.81 -6.76
C ARG A 77 -14.61 5.64 -6.43
N LEU A 78 -14.18 4.72 -5.56
CA LEU A 78 -15.00 3.60 -5.10
C LEU A 78 -16.20 4.10 -4.29
N GLU A 79 -16.00 5.10 -3.43
CA GLU A 79 -17.08 5.75 -2.68
C GLU A 79 -18.08 6.46 -3.59
N ALA A 80 -17.62 7.13 -4.65
CA ALA A 80 -18.53 7.72 -5.65
C ALA A 80 -19.36 6.65 -6.36
N TRP A 81 -18.74 5.53 -6.74
CA TRP A 81 -19.46 4.41 -7.36
C TRP A 81 -20.42 3.73 -6.40
N GLN A 82 -20.09 3.63 -5.12
CA GLN A 82 -21.01 3.13 -4.09
C GLN A 82 -22.33 3.92 -4.09
N ALA A 83 -22.25 5.26 -4.15
CA ALA A 83 -23.44 6.12 -4.23
C ALA A 83 -24.23 5.94 -5.53
N VAL A 84 -23.56 5.73 -6.67
CA VAL A 84 -24.23 5.51 -7.97
C VAL A 84 -24.95 4.17 -8.02
N LEU A 85 -24.43 3.15 -7.35
CA LEU A 85 -24.99 1.80 -7.32
C LEU A 85 -26.24 1.70 -6.43
N GLU A 86 -26.51 2.71 -5.59
CA GLU A 86 -27.67 2.72 -4.70
C GLU A 86 -28.99 2.71 -5.50
N GLY A 87 -29.91 1.83 -5.12
CA GLY A 87 -31.23 1.71 -5.77
C GLY A 87 -31.24 1.07 -7.17
N LEU A 88 -30.09 0.67 -7.72
CA LEU A 88 -30.03 -0.04 -9.00
C LEU A 88 -30.42 -1.52 -8.86
N ASP A 89 -31.06 -2.05 -9.91
CA ASP A 89 -31.36 -3.47 -10.01
C ASP A 89 -30.09 -4.32 -10.27
N LEU A 90 -30.25 -5.65 -10.21
CA LEU A 90 -29.13 -6.59 -10.35
C LEU A 90 -28.41 -6.47 -11.70
N SER A 91 -29.15 -6.29 -12.81
CA SER A 91 -28.58 -6.21 -14.15
C SER A 91 -27.77 -4.92 -14.30
N GLN A 92 -28.37 -3.80 -13.90
CA GLN A 92 -27.74 -2.49 -13.93
C GLN A 92 -26.48 -2.42 -13.07
N LYS A 93 -26.51 -3.02 -11.86
CA LYS A 93 -25.32 -3.15 -11.02
C LYS A 93 -24.25 -4.00 -11.71
N SER A 94 -24.63 -5.13 -12.31
CA SER A 94 -23.69 -6.01 -13.01
C SER A 94 -22.94 -5.25 -14.12
N ASP A 95 -23.66 -4.48 -14.93
CA ASP A 95 -23.07 -3.70 -16.03
C ASP A 95 -22.04 -2.67 -15.50
N LEU A 96 -22.41 -1.89 -14.49
CA LEU A 96 -21.50 -0.90 -13.90
C LEU A 96 -20.31 -1.52 -13.17
N LEU A 97 -20.52 -2.64 -12.48
CA LEU A 97 -19.44 -3.33 -11.78
C LEU A 97 -18.40 -3.83 -12.78
N HIS A 98 -18.84 -4.45 -13.86
CA HIS A 98 -17.97 -4.98 -14.90
C HIS A 98 -17.18 -3.87 -15.61
N GLU A 99 -17.87 -2.80 -16.01
CA GLU A 99 -17.27 -1.73 -16.79
C GLU A 99 -16.34 -0.82 -15.97
N PHE A 100 -16.70 -0.51 -14.72
CA PHE A 100 -16.03 0.58 -13.99
C PHE A 100 -15.46 0.23 -12.60
N VAL A 101 -16.00 -0.77 -11.91
CA VAL A 101 -15.74 -0.93 -10.46
C VAL A 101 -14.79 -2.08 -10.14
N GLN A 102 -14.86 -3.23 -10.82
CA GLN A 102 -14.09 -4.41 -10.41
C GLN A 102 -12.56 -4.18 -10.45
N ASP A 103 -12.05 -3.57 -11.51
CA ASP A 103 -10.60 -3.29 -11.63
C ASP A 103 -10.16 -2.21 -10.65
N LEU A 104 -10.98 -1.18 -10.46
CA LEU A 104 -10.78 -0.12 -9.47
C LEU A 104 -10.68 -0.71 -8.05
N ALA A 105 -11.61 -1.60 -7.69
CA ALA A 105 -11.67 -2.24 -6.39
C ALA A 105 -10.50 -3.20 -6.19
N SER A 106 -10.14 -3.98 -7.22
CA SER A 106 -8.99 -4.89 -7.18
C SER A 106 -7.69 -4.14 -6.96
N ALA A 107 -7.46 -3.05 -7.69
CA ALA A 107 -6.30 -2.19 -7.50
C ALA A 107 -6.25 -1.60 -6.08
N GLY A 108 -7.40 -1.12 -5.57
CA GLY A 108 -7.53 -0.61 -4.21
C GLY A 108 -7.20 -1.65 -3.15
N LEU A 109 -7.75 -2.86 -3.27
CA LEU A 109 -7.58 -3.94 -2.29
C LEU A 109 -6.16 -4.51 -2.23
N LEU A 110 -5.40 -4.46 -3.33
CA LEU A 110 -4.01 -4.92 -3.41
C LEU A 110 -3.02 -3.86 -2.91
N ALA A 111 -3.32 -2.58 -3.11
CA ALA A 111 -2.38 -1.49 -2.87
C ALA A 111 -1.82 -1.42 -1.43
N PRO A 112 -2.59 -1.62 -0.33
CA PRO A 112 -2.04 -1.53 1.02
C PRO A 112 -0.85 -2.46 1.27
N TYR A 113 -0.93 -3.71 0.80
CA TYR A 113 0.17 -4.66 0.91
C TYR A 113 1.38 -4.19 0.08
N THR A 114 1.16 -3.81 -1.18
CA THR A 114 2.25 -3.37 -2.07
C THR A 114 2.96 -2.14 -1.53
N LEU A 115 2.22 -1.16 -0.99
CA LEU A 115 2.79 0.04 -0.38
C LEU A 115 3.57 -0.29 0.88
N LYS A 116 3.07 -1.23 1.71
CA LYS A 116 3.80 -1.72 2.89
C LYS A 116 5.15 -2.35 2.50
N GLN A 117 5.18 -3.16 1.43
CA GLN A 117 6.44 -3.76 0.95
C GLN A 117 7.41 -2.70 0.39
N ARG A 118 6.90 -1.72 -0.37
CA ARG A 118 7.71 -0.59 -0.86
C ARG A 118 8.30 0.24 0.28
N CYS A 119 7.57 0.42 1.38
CA CYS A 119 8.12 1.03 2.60
C CYS A 119 9.29 0.22 3.14
N TYR A 120 9.16 -1.12 3.29
CA TYR A 120 10.26 -1.95 3.79
C TYR A 120 11.48 -1.89 2.87
N PHE A 121 11.27 -1.92 1.56
CA PHE A 121 12.32 -1.75 0.56
C PHE A 121 13.08 -0.42 0.75
N ALA A 122 12.36 0.70 0.76
CA ALA A 122 12.96 2.02 0.94
C ALA A 122 13.70 2.13 2.28
N ILE A 123 13.09 1.64 3.37
CA ILE A 123 13.66 1.67 4.70
C ILE A 123 14.97 0.86 4.76
N ALA A 124 14.99 -0.33 4.17
CA ALA A 124 16.17 -1.20 4.15
C ALA A 124 17.34 -0.51 3.44
N HIS A 125 17.12 -0.06 2.20
CA HIS A 125 18.14 0.63 1.39
C HIS A 125 18.67 1.89 2.07
N LEU A 126 17.79 2.79 2.50
CA LEU A 126 18.20 4.04 3.16
C LEU A 126 18.95 3.80 4.46
N SER A 127 18.48 2.84 5.28
CA SER A 127 19.15 2.54 6.55
C SER A 127 20.50 1.87 6.33
N HIS A 128 20.64 1.02 5.31
CA HIS A 128 21.92 0.44 4.93
C HIS A 128 22.92 1.53 4.55
N GLN A 129 22.55 2.42 3.62
CA GLN A 129 23.41 3.52 3.19
C GLN A 129 23.78 4.47 4.35
N ALA A 130 22.82 4.78 5.23
CA ALA A 130 23.07 5.56 6.43
C ALA A 130 24.07 4.86 7.39
N ASN A 131 23.97 3.55 7.53
CA ASN A 131 24.85 2.78 8.40
C ASN A 131 26.26 2.62 7.82
N CYS A 132 26.42 2.43 6.50
CA CYS A 132 27.73 2.43 5.83
C CYS A 132 28.52 3.69 6.20
N VAL A 133 27.84 4.83 6.23
CA VAL A 133 28.46 6.11 6.56
C VAL A 133 28.73 6.26 8.06
N GLN A 134 27.76 5.92 8.92
CA GLN A 134 27.88 6.13 10.36
C GLN A 134 28.84 5.17 11.06
N GLN A 135 28.95 3.93 10.55
CA GLN A 135 29.69 2.85 11.19
C GLN A 135 31.00 2.54 10.48
N GLY A 136 31.21 3.06 9.26
CA GLY A 136 32.45 2.92 8.50
C GLY A 136 32.87 1.45 8.39
N GLU A 137 34.11 1.15 8.77
CA GLU A 137 34.69 -0.21 8.70
C GLU A 137 33.92 -1.28 9.49
N GLN A 138 33.05 -0.89 10.44
CA GLN A 138 32.23 -1.84 11.21
C GLN A 138 30.97 -2.31 10.45
N TRP A 139 30.71 -1.74 9.27
CA TRP A 139 29.55 -2.04 8.45
C TRP A 139 29.96 -2.41 7.03
N SER A 140 29.57 -3.61 6.59
CA SER A 140 29.94 -4.13 5.28
C SER A 140 28.86 -3.84 4.26
N ASP A 141 29.25 -3.34 3.09
CA ASP A 141 28.37 -3.20 1.93
C ASP A 141 28.39 -4.51 1.11
N ASP A 142 27.68 -5.52 1.61
CA ASP A 142 27.59 -6.85 1.01
C ASP A 142 26.18 -7.46 1.08
N PHE A 143 25.98 -8.54 0.32
CA PHE A 143 24.70 -9.27 0.27
C PHE A 143 24.34 -10.00 1.56
N VAL A 144 25.26 -10.11 2.53
CA VAL A 144 24.95 -10.64 3.87
C VAL A 144 24.22 -9.57 4.68
N THR A 145 24.65 -8.32 4.54
CA THR A 145 24.14 -7.15 5.26
C THR A 145 22.87 -6.61 4.63
N LEU A 146 22.88 -6.34 3.31
CA LEU A 146 21.71 -5.97 2.53
C LEU A 146 21.52 -7.03 1.44
N PRO A 147 20.58 -7.98 1.61
CA PRO A 147 20.36 -9.04 0.63
C PRO A 147 19.80 -8.47 -0.68
N GLU A 148 19.71 -9.34 -1.68
CA GLU A 148 19.11 -9.00 -2.97
C GLU A 148 17.67 -8.50 -2.80
N ASP A 149 17.24 -7.61 -3.70
CA ASP A 149 16.01 -6.83 -3.55
C ASP A 149 14.74 -7.66 -3.30
N TRP A 150 14.66 -8.87 -3.87
CA TRP A 150 13.51 -9.77 -3.72
C TRP A 150 13.44 -10.44 -2.35
N GLU A 151 14.52 -10.43 -1.56
CA GLU A 151 14.57 -10.97 -0.21
C GLU A 151 14.31 -9.90 0.86
N ILE A 152 14.19 -8.63 0.45
CA ILE A 152 13.94 -7.53 1.39
C ILE A 152 12.53 -7.63 1.94
N ASP A 153 12.44 -7.89 3.24
CA ASP A 153 11.20 -7.97 3.99
C ASP A 153 11.24 -7.11 5.27
N GLU A 154 10.22 -7.26 6.11
CA GLU A 154 10.14 -6.59 7.42
C GLU A 154 11.35 -6.90 8.32
N LYS A 155 11.86 -8.14 8.33
CA LYS A 155 12.97 -8.54 9.20
C LYS A 155 14.26 -7.88 8.76
N VAL A 156 14.50 -7.81 7.45
CA VAL A 156 15.64 -7.10 6.87
C VAL A 156 15.56 -5.61 7.23
N ALA A 157 14.42 -4.97 6.98
CA ALA A 157 14.22 -3.56 7.35
C ALA A 157 14.41 -3.31 8.86
N ALA A 158 13.89 -4.19 9.72
CA ALA A 158 14.04 -4.11 11.17
C ALA A 158 15.50 -4.26 11.63
N ARG A 159 16.26 -5.16 10.99
CA ARG A 159 17.69 -5.37 11.28
C ARG A 159 18.49 -4.12 10.94
N LEU A 160 18.28 -3.56 9.75
CA LEU A 160 19.02 -2.42 9.23
C LEU A 160 18.69 -1.11 9.96
N THR A 161 17.47 -0.98 10.47
CA THR A 161 17.03 0.19 11.23
C THR A 161 17.36 0.16 12.72
N LYS A 162 18.01 -0.90 13.23
CA LYS A 162 18.30 -1.06 14.66
C LYS A 162 18.96 0.17 15.32
N PRO A 163 19.87 0.93 14.66
CA PRO A 163 20.43 2.15 15.23
C PRO A 163 19.45 3.33 15.30
N CYS A 164 18.40 3.33 14.48
CA CYS A 164 17.47 4.45 14.32
C CYS A 164 16.36 4.44 15.38
N ARG A 165 16.25 5.51 16.17
CA ARG A 165 15.24 5.67 17.22
C ARG A 165 13.83 5.75 16.63
N SER A 166 13.70 6.36 15.44
CA SER A 166 12.41 6.54 14.75
C SER A 166 11.77 5.23 14.31
N TRP A 167 12.53 4.14 14.20
CA TRP A 167 12.03 2.82 13.79
C TRP A 167 10.85 2.35 14.64
N LYS A 168 10.91 2.50 15.97
CA LYS A 168 9.86 2.02 16.89
C LYS A 168 8.49 2.60 16.56
N ARG A 169 8.44 3.88 16.16
CA ARG A 169 7.18 4.53 15.77
C ARG A 169 6.74 4.11 14.38
N LEU A 170 7.68 4.02 13.43
CA LEU A 170 7.43 3.60 12.06
C LEU A 170 6.90 2.18 11.98
N ILE A 171 7.54 1.20 12.62
CA ILE A 171 7.08 -0.19 12.61
C ILE A 171 5.71 -0.35 13.28
N LYS A 172 5.45 0.41 14.36
CA LYS A 172 4.12 0.44 14.99
C LYS A 172 3.05 0.98 14.04
N ALA A 173 3.39 1.91 13.15
CA ALA A 173 2.47 2.40 12.12
C ALA A 173 2.30 1.36 10.99
N LEU A 174 3.38 0.78 10.48
CA LEU A 174 3.35 -0.25 9.42
C LEU A 174 2.61 -1.51 9.84
N ASN A 175 2.69 -1.87 11.13
CA ASN A 175 1.95 -2.99 11.72
C ASN A 175 0.45 -2.74 11.88
N LYS A 176 -0.06 -1.60 11.42
CA LYS A 176 -1.51 -1.34 11.25
C LYS A 176 -1.96 -1.47 9.80
N VAL A 177 -1.03 -1.56 8.85
CA VAL A 177 -1.32 -1.69 7.42
C VAL A 177 -1.39 -3.17 7.05
N ASP A 178 -2.41 -3.54 6.27
CA ASP A 178 -2.66 -4.91 5.80
C ASP A 178 -2.68 -5.96 6.94
N VAL A 179 -3.44 -5.66 8.01
CA VAL A 179 -3.53 -6.50 9.22
C VAL A 179 -4.69 -7.50 9.19
N GLY A 180 -4.75 -8.38 10.20
CA GLY A 180 -5.73 -9.46 10.30
C GLY A 180 -7.19 -9.00 10.15
N ASP A 181 -7.56 -7.87 10.76
CA ASP A 181 -8.94 -7.33 10.66
C ASP A 181 -9.26 -6.91 9.23
N TYR A 182 -8.37 -6.15 8.58
CA TYR A 182 -8.47 -5.79 7.17
C TYR A 182 -8.57 -7.02 6.27
N LYS A 183 -7.70 -8.02 6.48
CA LYS A 183 -7.73 -9.28 5.71
C LYS A 183 -9.04 -10.02 5.92
N THR A 184 -9.57 -10.04 7.13
CA THR A 184 -10.82 -10.72 7.45
C THR A 184 -11.99 -10.01 6.78
N ALA A 185 -12.08 -8.69 6.93
CA ALA A 185 -13.14 -7.86 6.34
C ALA A 185 -13.14 -7.89 4.81
N THR A 186 -11.95 -7.98 4.19
CA THR A 186 -11.79 -8.08 2.73
C THR A 186 -11.73 -9.52 2.23
N GLY A 187 -12.12 -10.49 3.06
CA GLY A 187 -12.21 -11.90 2.66
C GLY A 187 -10.89 -12.51 2.19
N ASP A 188 -9.76 -12.04 2.71
CA ASP A 188 -8.39 -12.39 2.34
C ASP A 188 -8.11 -12.15 0.84
N PHE A 189 -8.60 -11.00 0.34
CA PHE A 189 -8.63 -10.69 -1.10
C PHE A 189 -7.28 -10.89 -1.77
N ARG A 190 -6.20 -10.27 -1.26
CA ARG A 190 -4.87 -10.35 -1.86
C ARG A 190 -4.37 -11.79 -2.03
N SER A 191 -4.40 -12.56 -0.94
CA SER A 191 -3.98 -13.97 -0.93
C SER A 191 -4.80 -14.80 -1.91
N LYS A 192 -6.12 -14.64 -1.92
CA LYS A 192 -7.01 -15.36 -2.84
C LYS A 192 -6.88 -14.90 -4.28
N HIS A 193 -6.62 -13.62 -4.51
CA HIS A 193 -6.41 -13.05 -5.85
C HIS A 193 -5.14 -13.62 -6.49
N THR A 194 -4.07 -13.80 -5.71
CA THR A 194 -2.81 -14.35 -6.22
C THR A 194 -2.81 -15.87 -6.33
N HIS A 195 -3.45 -16.58 -5.38
CA HIS A 195 -3.24 -18.03 -5.23
C HIS A 195 -4.51 -18.88 -5.38
N ARG A 196 -5.70 -18.27 -5.52
CA ARG A 196 -7.00 -18.98 -5.54
C ARG A 196 -7.99 -18.28 -6.48
N PHE A 197 -9.29 -18.51 -6.25
CA PHE A 197 -10.36 -17.75 -6.90
C PHE A 197 -10.55 -16.40 -6.20
N THR A 198 -10.35 -15.33 -6.95
CA THR A 198 -10.53 -13.92 -6.54
C THR A 198 -11.95 -13.69 -6.02
N PRO A 199 -12.14 -13.19 -4.78
CA PRO A 199 -13.46 -12.74 -4.30
C PRO A 199 -14.00 -11.64 -5.21
N ARG A 200 -15.32 -11.63 -5.47
CA ARG A 200 -15.94 -10.53 -6.22
C ARG A 200 -16.37 -9.41 -5.27
N VAL A 201 -16.42 -8.20 -5.80
CA VAL A 201 -16.94 -7.02 -5.09
C VAL A 201 -18.39 -6.77 -5.49
N GLU A 202 -19.24 -6.49 -4.50
CA GLU A 202 -20.68 -6.21 -4.55
C GLU A 202 -21.57 -7.35 -5.05
N LEU A 203 -21.24 -7.94 -6.21
CA LEU A 203 -21.99 -9.03 -6.86
C LEU A 203 -21.08 -10.17 -7.30
N GLY A 204 -21.63 -11.38 -7.29
CA GLY A 204 -20.97 -12.60 -7.76
C GLY A 204 -20.49 -13.48 -6.61
N MET A 205 -20.85 -14.77 -6.65
CA MET A 205 -20.38 -15.77 -5.70
C MET A 205 -19.11 -16.43 -6.22
N THR A 206 -18.16 -16.75 -5.34
CA THR A 206 -16.93 -17.48 -5.71
C THR A 206 -16.67 -18.65 -4.76
N GLN A 207 -15.79 -19.58 -5.13
CA GLN A 207 -15.38 -20.72 -4.28
C GLN A 207 -16.55 -21.57 -3.76
N MET A 208 -17.35 -22.12 -4.68
CA MET A 208 -18.50 -23.00 -4.36
C MET A 208 -18.14 -24.19 -3.46
N MET A 209 -16.90 -24.66 -3.57
CA MET A 209 -16.32 -25.75 -2.80
C MET A 209 -15.17 -25.26 -1.93
N LYS A 210 -15.14 -25.67 -0.65
CA LYS A 210 -14.03 -25.44 0.28
C LYS A 210 -13.55 -26.76 0.85
N ARG A 211 -12.24 -27.02 0.79
CA ARG A 211 -11.60 -28.16 1.45
C ARG A 211 -11.18 -27.73 2.85
N LEU A 212 -11.75 -28.37 3.87
CA LEU A 212 -11.55 -28.05 5.28
C LEU A 212 -10.90 -29.24 6.01
N PRO A 213 -10.11 -28.99 7.07
CA PRO A 213 -9.68 -30.07 7.96
C PRO A 213 -10.90 -30.68 8.64
N SER A 214 -11.06 -32.01 8.57
CA SER A 214 -12.13 -32.65 9.33
C SER A 214 -11.76 -32.73 10.81
N LYS A 215 -12.78 -32.75 11.69
CA LYS A 215 -12.59 -32.92 13.14
C LYS A 215 -11.96 -34.28 13.50
N ASN A 216 -12.02 -35.25 12.58
CA ASN A 216 -11.36 -36.55 12.73
C ASN A 216 -10.01 -36.50 12.01
N ALA A 217 -8.94 -36.41 12.79
CA ALA A 217 -7.57 -36.23 12.30
C ALA A 217 -7.25 -37.12 11.09
N GLY A 218 -6.89 -36.50 9.95
CA GLY A 218 -6.31 -37.17 8.78
C GLY A 218 -7.13 -37.16 7.50
N LYS A 219 -8.45 -36.85 7.54
CA LYS A 219 -9.28 -36.76 6.33
C LYS A 219 -9.79 -35.33 6.07
N PRO A 220 -9.80 -34.85 4.82
CA PRO A 220 -10.44 -33.58 4.49
C PRO A 220 -11.96 -33.72 4.49
N CYS A 221 -12.68 -32.65 4.83
CA CYS A 221 -14.10 -32.50 4.52
C CYS A 221 -14.30 -31.40 3.47
N TYR A 222 -15.42 -31.44 2.76
CA TYR A 222 -15.77 -30.46 1.74
C TYR A 222 -17.02 -29.69 2.17
N GLY A 223 -16.89 -28.36 2.26
CA GLY A 223 -18.02 -27.46 2.43
C GLY A 223 -18.54 -27.01 1.06
N MET A 224 -19.85 -27.05 0.88
CA MET A 224 -20.57 -26.50 -0.28
C MET A 224 -21.29 -25.22 0.14
N GLY A 225 -21.24 -24.17 -0.68
CA GLY A 225 -22.00 -22.93 -0.41
C GLY A 225 -21.39 -21.62 -0.89
N GLY A 226 -20.23 -21.64 -1.56
CA GLY A 226 -19.63 -20.41 -2.06
C GLY A 226 -19.07 -19.50 -0.97
N SER A 227 -18.61 -18.34 -1.40
CA SER A 227 -18.29 -17.19 -0.58
C SER A 227 -19.04 -16.01 -1.17
N ASP A 228 -19.76 -15.29 -0.31
CA ASP A 228 -20.46 -14.08 -0.70
C ASP A 228 -19.48 -13.02 -1.21
N PRO A 229 -19.93 -12.14 -2.12
CA PRO A 229 -19.12 -11.02 -2.55
C PRO A 229 -18.82 -10.07 -1.38
N ILE A 230 -17.65 -9.46 -1.41
CA ILE A 230 -17.28 -8.40 -0.48
C ILE A 230 -18.12 -7.18 -0.83
N LYS A 231 -18.87 -6.62 0.12
CA LYS A 231 -19.70 -5.44 -0.15
C LYS A 231 -18.81 -4.23 -0.47
N LEU A 232 -19.21 -3.44 -1.48
CA LEU A 232 -18.42 -2.27 -1.88
C LEU A 232 -18.29 -1.27 -0.73
N GLU A 233 -19.34 -1.13 0.09
CA GLU A 233 -19.29 -0.34 1.33
C GLU A 233 -18.17 -0.79 2.27
N THR A 234 -18.03 -2.09 2.51
CA THR A 234 -16.95 -2.66 3.32
C THR A 234 -15.59 -2.36 2.70
N VAL A 235 -15.45 -2.51 1.38
CA VAL A 235 -14.20 -2.15 0.67
C VAL A 235 -13.86 -0.68 0.91
N VAL A 236 -14.80 0.24 0.71
CA VAL A 236 -14.57 1.68 0.91
C VAL A 236 -14.17 1.98 2.35
N HIS A 237 -14.90 1.44 3.33
CA HIS A 237 -14.60 1.62 4.75
C HIS A 237 -13.18 1.18 5.11
N GLU A 238 -12.82 -0.05 4.70
CA GLU A 238 -11.51 -0.63 4.99
C GLU A 238 -10.38 0.14 4.29
N LEU A 239 -10.56 0.55 3.03
CA LEU A 239 -9.56 1.32 2.31
C LEU A 239 -9.33 2.72 2.91
N LYS A 240 -10.37 3.38 3.44
CA LYS A 240 -10.21 4.64 4.20
C LYS A 240 -9.31 4.44 5.42
N THR A 241 -9.52 3.36 6.17
CA THR A 241 -8.68 2.99 7.33
C THR A 241 -7.23 2.72 6.92
N GLN A 242 -7.02 2.05 5.78
CA GLN A 242 -5.68 1.82 5.24
C GLN A 242 -5.00 3.12 4.79
N CYS A 243 -5.73 4.05 4.14
CA CYS A 243 -5.20 5.36 3.74
C CYS A 243 -4.68 6.16 4.94
N VAL A 244 -5.46 6.23 6.03
CA VAL A 244 -5.06 6.92 7.26
C VAL A 244 -3.83 6.26 7.90
N SER A 245 -3.80 4.92 7.94
CA SER A 245 -2.67 4.17 8.48
C SER A 245 -1.39 4.38 7.67
N LEU A 246 -1.47 4.34 6.35
CA LEU A 246 -0.36 4.61 5.44
C LEU A 246 0.11 6.06 5.52
N SER A 247 -0.81 7.02 5.66
CA SER A 247 -0.46 8.44 5.87
C SER A 247 0.33 8.63 7.16
N LYS A 248 0.00 7.89 8.22
CA LYS A 248 0.80 7.87 9.44
C LYS A 248 2.17 7.24 9.21
N CYS A 249 2.25 6.12 8.49
CA CYS A 249 3.53 5.50 8.12
C CYS A 249 4.43 6.48 7.37
N TYR A 250 3.86 7.25 6.43
CA TYR A 250 4.60 8.22 5.64
C TYR A 250 5.24 9.31 6.52
N ARG A 251 4.51 9.83 7.51
CA ARG A 251 5.07 10.80 8.47
C ARG A 251 6.20 10.21 9.32
N GLU A 252 6.05 8.97 9.77
CA GLU A 252 7.12 8.31 10.54
C GLU A 252 8.32 7.94 9.65
N PHE A 253 8.10 7.70 8.35
CA PHE A 253 9.14 7.53 7.36
C PHE A 253 9.91 8.84 7.13
N GLN A 254 9.21 9.98 7.02
CA GLN A 254 9.86 11.30 7.00
C GLN A 254 10.75 11.52 8.24
N ALA A 255 10.28 11.14 9.42
CA ALA A 255 11.07 11.23 10.65
C ALA A 255 12.32 10.34 10.61
N LEU A 256 12.22 9.12 10.07
CA LEU A 256 13.38 8.23 9.86
C LEU A 256 14.40 8.86 8.90
N VAL A 257 13.94 9.39 7.77
CA VAL A 257 14.81 10.06 6.79
C VAL A 257 15.46 11.30 7.40
N GLY A 258 14.75 12.08 8.22
CA GLY A 258 15.31 13.23 8.92
C GLY A 258 16.40 12.85 9.92
N GLU A 259 16.21 11.78 10.69
CA GLU A 259 17.21 11.24 11.61
C GLU A 259 18.47 10.79 10.87
N GLN A 260 18.30 10.03 9.79
CA GLN A 260 19.40 9.54 8.96
C GLN A 260 20.13 10.67 8.24
N SER A 261 19.40 11.63 7.68
CA SER A 261 19.96 12.80 6.99
C SER A 261 20.79 13.67 7.93
N THR A 262 20.35 13.84 9.18
CA THR A 262 21.11 14.58 10.19
C THR A 262 22.45 13.91 10.46
N ALA A 263 22.47 12.59 10.56
CA ALA A 263 23.69 11.84 10.78
C ALA A 263 24.59 11.78 9.54
N LEU A 264 24.02 11.80 8.34
CA LEU A 264 24.75 11.77 7.07
C LEU A 264 25.34 13.12 6.69
N TYR A 265 24.56 14.19 6.81
CA TYR A 265 24.88 15.51 6.25
C TYR A 265 25.11 16.59 7.31
N GLY A 266 24.81 16.31 8.58
CA GLY A 266 24.83 17.31 9.65
C GLY A 266 23.61 18.24 9.66
N GLU A 267 22.62 18.01 8.78
CA GLU A 267 21.40 18.81 8.67
C GLU A 267 20.17 17.93 8.40
N VAL A 268 18.98 18.46 8.75
CA VAL A 268 17.71 17.76 8.54
C VAL A 268 17.21 18.05 7.11
N CYS A 269 17.09 17.02 6.29
CA CYS A 269 16.64 17.11 4.89
C CYS A 269 15.11 16.93 4.70
N THR A 270 14.28 17.23 5.70
CA THR A 270 12.80 17.04 5.68
C THR A 270 12.02 18.33 5.87
#